data_AF-A0AAV6V6E0-F1
#
_entry.id   AF-A0AAV6V6E0-F1
#
_cell.length_a   1.000
_cell.length_b   1.000
_cell.length_c   1.000
_cell.angle_alpha   90.00
_cell.angle_beta   90.00
_cell.angle_gamma   90.00
#
_symmetry.space_group_name_H-M   'P 1'
#
loop_
_entity.id
_entity.type
_entity.pdbx_description
1 polymer ?
#
loop_
_entity_poly.entity_id
_entity_poly.type
_entity_poly.pdbx_seq_one_letter_code
_entity_poly.pdbx_strand_id
1 'polypeptide(L)'
;MSAAEQDVFWRTIQCTVEKDVVRTDRSHPFFAGEDNPNIEIMKNILLNYGFYNPKIGYTQGMSDLLAPILATVQNESEAFWCFVGLMQKTIFVTCPKDFDMDINLNYLRELFRIMNHRFYLHLCASDALDLLFVHRWILLCFKREFPEAEAMRMWEACWAHYQTDYFHLFLCSAIVAIYGDDVVEQKLRADEMMVHFSSLAMHMSGELVLRKARGVLHQFRLLPRIPCTLGTRGPGVPLWGTGPIHEDRMRGMEEIQSECSREHRDYSCYVWWTKPIYEDCLRGCIKCFGIDVYLTIKLHRELTLRIEYLKVVFFIYNS
;
A
#
# COMPACT_ATOMS: atom_id res chain seq x y z
N MET A 1 19.70 26.67 7.92
CA MET A 1 20.31 26.67 6.58
C MET A 1 20.63 28.10 6.21
N SER A 2 21.81 28.35 5.66
CA SER A 2 22.16 29.63 5.05
C SER A 2 21.41 29.85 3.73
N ALA A 3 21.37 31.08 3.22
CA ALA A 3 20.73 31.38 1.93
C ALA A 3 21.37 30.62 0.76
N ALA A 4 22.69 30.40 0.81
CA ALA A 4 23.41 29.62 -0.20
C ALA A 4 23.05 28.12 -0.14
N GLU A 5 22.93 27.55 1.06
CA GLU A 5 22.47 26.16 1.24
C GLU A 5 21.04 25.96 0.73
N GLN A 6 20.19 26.97 0.92
CA GLN A 6 18.81 26.93 0.44
C GLN A 6 18.73 26.98 -1.10
N ASP A 7 19.55 27.80 -1.76
CA ASP A 7 19.62 27.85 -3.23
C ASP A 7 20.12 26.51 -3.82
N VAL A 8 21.18 25.94 -3.23
CA VAL A 8 21.70 24.61 -3.64
C VAL A 8 20.64 23.52 -3.47
N PHE A 9 19.92 23.53 -2.35
CA PHE A 9 18.82 22.59 -2.08
C PHE A 9 17.72 22.69 -3.14
N TRP A 10 17.27 23.91 -3.47
CA TRP A 10 16.22 24.13 -4.47
C TRP A 10 16.63 23.69 -5.87
N ARG A 11 17.85 24.03 -6.29
CA ARG A 11 18.39 23.57 -7.58
C ARG A 11 18.48 22.05 -7.65
N THR A 12 18.85 21.41 -6.55
CA THR A 12 18.90 19.94 -6.47
C THR A 12 17.52 19.33 -6.62
N ILE A 13 16.50 19.86 -5.92
CA ILE A 13 15.11 19.43 -6.07
C ILE A 13 14.65 19.60 -7.53
N GLN A 14 14.84 20.78 -8.11
CA GLN A 14 14.39 21.07 -9.46
C GLN A 14 15.03 20.13 -10.48
N CYS A 15 16.35 19.96 -10.45
CA CYS A 15 17.06 19.03 -11.32
C CYS A 15 16.58 17.58 -11.19
N THR A 16 16.21 17.17 -9.97
CA THR A 16 15.74 15.79 -9.73
C THR A 16 14.32 15.60 -10.25
N VAL A 17 13.43 16.57 -10.01
CA VAL A 17 12.06 16.56 -10.56
C VAL A 17 12.09 16.52 -12.08
N GLU A 18 12.87 17.40 -12.73
CA GLU A 18 12.97 17.46 -14.19
C GLU A 18 13.44 16.13 -14.81
N LYS A 19 14.38 15.43 -14.16
CA LYS A 19 14.83 14.11 -14.61
C LYS A 19 13.75 13.04 -14.46
N ASP A 20 12.96 13.10 -13.40
CA ASP A 20 11.98 12.08 -13.07
C ASP A 20 10.70 12.20 -13.90
N VAL A 21 10.18 13.42 -14.10
CA VAL A 21 8.93 13.63 -14.86
C VAL A 21 9.05 13.19 -16.32
N VAL A 22 10.20 13.42 -16.96
CA VAL A 22 10.43 13.07 -18.38
C VAL A 22 10.39 11.55 -18.60
N ARG A 23 10.77 10.76 -17.60
CA ARG A 23 10.79 9.28 -17.67
C ARG A 23 9.55 8.62 -17.06
N THR A 24 8.63 9.38 -16.47
CA THR A 24 7.48 8.83 -15.72
C THR A 24 6.38 8.35 -16.67
N ASP A 25 5.99 7.08 -16.54
CA ASP A 25 4.82 6.44 -17.17
C ASP A 25 4.55 6.80 -18.64
N ARG A 26 5.61 6.90 -19.46
CA ARG A 26 5.52 7.33 -20.87
C ARG A 26 4.76 6.35 -21.79
N SER A 27 4.53 5.12 -21.34
CA SER A 27 3.65 4.15 -22.00
C SER A 27 2.16 4.41 -21.73
N HIS A 28 1.83 5.18 -20.69
CA HIS A 28 0.46 5.51 -20.35
C HIS A 28 -0.07 6.61 -21.30
N PRO A 29 -1.24 6.47 -21.93
CA PRO A 29 -1.75 7.43 -22.92
C PRO A 29 -1.80 8.88 -22.43
N PHE A 30 -2.11 9.09 -21.14
CA PHE A 30 -2.15 10.42 -20.53
C PHE A 30 -0.79 11.14 -20.51
N PHE A 31 0.31 10.39 -20.45
CA PHE A 31 1.69 10.91 -20.39
C PHE A 31 2.50 10.61 -21.66
N ALA A 32 1.91 9.98 -22.69
CA ALA A 32 2.60 9.63 -23.92
C ALA A 32 2.78 10.85 -24.86
N GLY A 33 3.72 10.76 -25.80
CA GLY A 33 3.97 11.79 -26.82
C GLY A 33 4.97 12.87 -26.41
N GLU A 34 5.72 13.38 -27.38
CA GLU A 34 6.65 14.51 -27.19
C GLU A 34 5.89 15.78 -26.79
N ASP A 35 6.51 16.64 -25.99
CA ASP A 35 5.94 17.90 -25.50
C ASP A 35 4.54 17.80 -24.86
N ASN A 36 4.29 16.69 -24.13
CA ASN A 36 3.01 16.48 -23.48
C ASN A 36 2.82 17.47 -22.30
N PRO A 37 1.74 18.29 -22.31
CA PRO A 37 1.51 19.31 -21.28
C PRO A 37 1.29 18.74 -19.88
N ASN A 38 0.84 17.49 -19.76
CA ASN A 38 0.65 16.83 -18.47
C ASN A 38 1.98 16.56 -17.74
N ILE A 39 3.09 16.49 -18.47
CA ILE A 39 4.43 16.38 -17.87
C ILE A 39 4.80 17.69 -17.18
N GLU A 40 4.43 18.83 -17.78
CA GLU A 40 4.66 20.15 -17.18
C GLU A 40 3.77 20.35 -15.94
N ILE A 41 2.50 19.93 -16.00
CA ILE A 41 1.60 19.94 -14.84
C ILE A 41 2.17 19.08 -13.70
N MET A 42 2.65 17.88 -14.01
CA MET A 42 3.31 17.01 -13.02
C MET A 42 4.51 17.71 -12.38
N LYS A 43 5.36 18.34 -13.20
CA LYS A 43 6.53 19.11 -12.72
C LYS A 43 6.10 20.20 -11.74
N ASN A 44 5.09 21.00 -12.10
CA ASN A 44 4.60 22.09 -11.26
C ASN A 44 4.08 21.59 -9.91
N ILE A 45 3.31 20.50 -9.89
CA ILE A 45 2.80 19.91 -8.65
C ILE A 45 3.94 19.46 -7.75
N LEU A 46 4.96 18.78 -8.30
CA LEU A 46 6.09 18.26 -7.52
C LEU A 46 6.98 19.38 -6.97
N LEU A 47 7.24 20.43 -7.75
CA LEU A 47 7.97 21.62 -7.30
C LEU A 47 7.20 22.36 -6.20
N ASN A 48 5.89 22.55 -6.39
CA ASN A 48 5.02 23.15 -5.38
C ASN A 48 4.96 22.30 -4.11
N TYR A 49 5.01 20.97 -4.21
CA TYR A 49 5.08 20.10 -3.05
C TYR A 49 6.39 20.29 -2.29
N GLY A 50 7.51 20.38 -3.00
CA GLY A 50 8.81 20.68 -2.41
C GLY A 50 8.78 21.98 -1.59
N PHE A 51 8.13 23.03 -2.13
CA PHE A 51 7.89 24.29 -1.43
C PHE A 51 6.97 24.16 -0.22
N TYR A 52 5.88 23.40 -0.37
CA TYR A 52 4.91 23.15 0.71
C TYR A 52 5.52 22.38 1.88
N ASN A 53 6.39 21.41 1.62
CA ASN A 53 7.04 20.60 2.65
C ASN A 53 8.57 20.55 2.50
N PRO A 54 9.30 21.63 2.86
CA PRO A 54 10.75 21.72 2.67
C PRO A 54 11.55 20.69 3.47
N LYS A 55 10.97 20.11 4.53
CA LYS A 55 11.63 19.07 5.35
C LYS A 55 11.83 17.77 4.60
N ILE A 56 10.94 17.48 3.64
CA ILE A 56 11.00 16.29 2.78
C ILE A 56 11.47 16.70 1.39
N GLY A 57 10.97 17.83 0.88
CA GLY A 57 11.26 18.30 -0.45
C GLY A 57 10.69 17.34 -1.50
N TYR A 58 11.53 16.99 -2.47
CA TYR A 58 11.26 15.94 -3.45
C TYR A 58 12.27 14.81 -3.27
N THR A 59 11.78 13.57 -3.31
CA THR A 59 12.62 12.37 -3.37
C THR A 59 12.30 11.59 -4.63
N GLN A 60 13.32 10.96 -5.21
CA GLN A 60 13.17 10.14 -6.41
C GLN A 60 12.06 9.09 -6.23
N GLY A 61 11.17 8.99 -7.23
CA GLY A 61 10.02 8.08 -7.21
C GLY A 61 8.70 8.73 -6.78
N MET A 62 8.73 9.96 -6.23
CA MET A 62 7.50 10.71 -5.93
C MET A 62 6.69 11.04 -7.20
N SER A 63 7.32 11.15 -8.36
CA SER A 63 6.62 11.28 -9.65
C SER A 63 5.77 10.05 -9.99
N ASP A 64 6.26 8.84 -9.69
CA ASP A 64 5.55 7.57 -9.92
C ASP A 64 4.29 7.46 -9.02
N LEU A 65 4.32 8.11 -7.85
CA LEU A 65 3.20 8.19 -6.92
C LEU A 65 2.16 9.23 -7.37
N LEU A 66 2.60 10.36 -7.94
CA LEU A 66 1.72 11.40 -8.45
C LEU A 66 1.04 11.00 -9.76
N ALA A 67 1.71 10.24 -10.63
CA ALA A 67 1.23 9.86 -11.95
C ALA A 67 -0.23 9.32 -11.96
N PRO A 68 -0.60 8.29 -11.17
CA PRO A 68 -1.96 7.77 -11.17
C PRO A 68 -2.99 8.77 -10.61
N ILE A 69 -2.60 9.61 -9.63
CA ILE A 69 -3.46 10.68 -9.11
C ILE A 69 -3.77 11.68 -10.21
N LEU A 70 -2.73 12.15 -10.90
CA LEU A 70 -2.88 13.18 -11.92
C LEU A 70 -3.67 12.66 -13.14
N ALA A 71 -3.42 11.43 -13.57
CA ALA A 71 -4.16 10.80 -14.66
C ALA A 71 -5.66 10.61 -14.34
N THR A 72 -6.00 10.43 -13.06
CA THR A 72 -7.39 10.24 -12.61
C THR A 72 -8.10 11.57 -12.33
N VAL A 73 -7.44 12.50 -11.64
CA VAL A 73 -8.05 13.77 -11.19
C VAL A 73 -8.09 14.80 -12.32
N GLN A 74 -7.08 14.80 -13.21
CA GLN A 74 -6.95 15.69 -14.37
C GLN A 74 -7.15 17.18 -14.08
N ASN A 75 -6.86 17.59 -12.84
CA ASN A 75 -6.87 18.97 -12.39
C ASN A 75 -5.65 19.22 -11.51
N GLU A 76 -4.86 20.24 -11.84
CA GLU A 76 -3.58 20.51 -11.16
C GLU A 76 -3.75 20.78 -9.66
N SER A 77 -4.64 21.68 -9.29
CA SER A 77 -4.81 22.12 -7.91
C SER A 77 -5.39 21.01 -7.02
N GLU A 78 -6.36 20.27 -7.55
CA GLU A 78 -6.90 19.12 -6.82
C GLU A 78 -5.84 18.03 -6.71
N ALA A 79 -5.19 17.63 -7.81
CA ALA A 79 -4.14 16.61 -7.80
C ALA A 79 -3.00 16.97 -6.84
N PHE A 80 -2.67 18.26 -6.68
CA PHE A 80 -1.74 18.73 -5.66
C PHE A 80 -2.22 18.40 -4.24
N TRP A 81 -3.44 18.74 -3.86
CA TRP A 81 -3.96 18.45 -2.51
C TRP A 81 -4.16 16.95 -2.28
N CYS A 82 -4.57 16.22 -3.33
CA CYS A 82 -4.60 14.77 -3.35
C CYS A 82 -3.21 14.19 -3.03
N PHE A 83 -2.18 14.70 -3.69
CA PHE A 83 -0.80 14.29 -3.51
C PHE A 83 -0.24 14.68 -2.14
N VAL A 84 -0.58 15.85 -1.60
CA VAL A 84 -0.22 16.24 -0.22
C VAL A 84 -0.81 15.24 0.79
N GLY A 85 -2.09 14.90 0.65
CA GLY A 85 -2.75 13.91 1.49
C GLY A 85 -2.11 12.52 1.36
N LEU A 86 -1.84 12.09 0.12
CA LEU A 86 -1.10 10.86 -0.16
C LEU A 86 0.22 10.87 0.59
N MET A 87 1.06 11.89 0.39
CA MET A 87 2.36 11.95 1.02
C MET A 87 2.25 11.94 2.53
N GLN A 88 1.31 12.65 3.16
CA GLN A 88 1.12 12.58 4.61
C GLN A 88 0.83 11.17 5.11
N LYS A 89 0.01 10.40 4.41
CA LYS A 89 -0.32 9.01 4.76
C LYS A 89 0.83 8.05 4.45
N THR A 90 1.44 8.20 3.29
CA THR A 90 2.57 7.40 2.82
C THR A 90 3.84 7.69 3.60
N ILE A 91 4.04 8.89 4.14
CA ILE A 91 5.15 9.21 5.05
C ILE A 91 5.13 8.31 6.30
N PHE A 92 3.95 7.93 6.81
CA PHE A 92 3.88 6.94 7.91
C PHE A 92 4.28 5.53 7.49
N VAL A 93 4.19 5.23 6.19
CA VAL A 93 4.45 3.91 5.60
C VAL A 93 5.90 3.80 5.10
N THR A 94 6.44 4.86 4.47
CA THR A 94 7.65 4.83 3.62
C THR A 94 8.44 6.14 3.67
N CYS A 95 8.47 6.87 4.79
CA CYS A 95 9.32 8.06 4.88
C CYS A 95 10.73 7.70 4.36
N PRO A 96 11.24 8.38 3.31
CA PRO A 96 12.41 7.90 2.56
C PRO A 96 13.74 8.10 3.29
N LYS A 97 13.69 8.35 4.60
CA LYS A 97 14.89 8.36 5.44
C LYS A 97 15.24 6.91 5.77
N ASP A 98 16.53 6.60 5.72
CA ASP A 98 17.06 5.25 6.01
C ASP A 98 16.48 4.66 7.30
N PHE A 99 16.30 5.49 8.34
CA PHE A 99 15.74 5.08 9.62
C PHE A 99 14.31 4.50 9.56
N ASP A 100 13.41 5.10 8.78
CA ASP A 100 12.02 4.63 8.70
C ASP A 100 11.91 3.36 7.83
N MET A 101 12.75 3.25 6.80
CA MET A 101 12.91 1.99 6.05
C MET A 101 13.44 0.89 6.97
N ASP A 102 14.48 1.15 7.77
CA ASP A 102 15.04 0.19 8.71
C ASP A 102 14.00 -0.32 9.71
N ILE A 103 13.11 0.55 10.21
CA ILE A 103 11.99 0.15 11.06
C ILE A 103 11.06 -0.83 10.32
N ASN A 104 10.65 -0.48 9.10
CA ASN A 104 9.79 -1.36 8.30
C ASN A 104 10.43 -2.73 8.04
N LEU A 105 11.71 -2.76 7.69
CA LEU A 105 12.44 -3.99 7.44
C LEU A 105 12.64 -4.81 8.72
N ASN A 106 12.84 -4.16 9.88
CA ASN A 106 12.86 -4.84 11.17
C ASN A 106 11.54 -5.54 11.47
N TYR A 107 10.41 -4.85 11.28
CA TYR A 107 9.09 -5.47 11.46
C TYR A 107 8.84 -6.58 10.44
N LEU A 108 9.30 -6.41 9.20
CA LEU A 108 9.14 -7.40 8.17
C LEU A 108 9.96 -8.67 8.44
N ARG A 109 11.19 -8.54 8.95
CA ARG A 109 12.01 -9.68 9.42
C ARG A 109 11.27 -10.50 10.47
N GLU A 110 10.69 -9.83 11.47
CA GLU A 110 9.91 -10.51 12.51
C GLU A 110 8.60 -11.10 11.96
N LEU A 111 7.93 -10.42 11.04
CA LEU A 111 6.74 -10.94 10.39
C LEU A 111 7.05 -12.19 9.56
N PHE A 112 8.18 -12.21 8.84
CA PHE A 112 8.66 -13.40 8.14
C PHE A 112 9.02 -14.52 9.11
N ARG A 113 9.67 -14.22 10.23
CA ARG A 113 10.03 -15.22 11.26
C ARG A 113 8.80 -15.98 11.78
N ILE A 114 7.67 -15.28 11.94
CA ILE A 114 6.44 -15.83 12.51
C ILE A 114 5.55 -16.45 11.42
N MET A 115 5.33 -15.74 10.30
CA MET A 115 4.35 -16.11 9.28
C MET A 115 4.94 -16.92 8.13
N ASN A 116 6.22 -16.70 7.79
CA ASN A 116 6.93 -17.32 6.66
C ASN A 116 8.21 -18.02 7.15
N HIS A 117 8.09 -18.87 8.18
CA HIS A 117 9.23 -19.40 8.94
C HIS A 117 10.29 -20.09 8.05
N ARG A 118 9.87 -20.92 7.09
CA ARG A 118 10.77 -21.62 6.15
C ARG A 118 11.60 -20.63 5.33
N PHE A 119 10.98 -19.57 4.83
CA PHE A 119 11.66 -18.51 4.08
C PHE A 119 12.61 -17.71 4.97
N TYR A 120 12.20 -17.40 6.20
CA TYR A 120 13.06 -16.71 7.17
C TYR A 120 14.34 -17.49 7.49
N LEU A 121 14.26 -18.81 7.69
CA LEU A 121 15.44 -19.65 7.91
C LEU A 121 16.40 -19.61 6.71
N HIS A 122 15.85 -19.58 5.49
CA HIS A 122 16.65 -19.43 4.28
C HIS A 122 17.36 -18.07 4.23
N LEU A 123 16.68 -16.98 4.56
CA LEU A 123 17.31 -15.65 4.66
C LEU A 123 18.48 -15.63 5.64
N CYS A 124 18.35 -16.28 6.80
CA CYS A 124 19.44 -16.40 7.77
C CYS A 124 20.63 -17.20 7.21
N ALA A 125 20.36 -18.29 6.49
CA ALA A 125 21.40 -19.14 5.91
C ALA A 125 22.13 -18.47 4.73
N SER A 126 21.43 -17.59 4.00
CA SER A 126 21.94 -16.88 2.83
C SER A 126 22.46 -15.46 3.12
N ASP A 127 22.53 -15.05 4.39
CA ASP A 127 22.91 -13.71 4.83
C ASP A 127 22.12 -12.58 4.13
N ALA A 128 20.81 -12.82 3.92
CA ALA A 128 19.91 -11.94 3.16
C ALA A 128 18.90 -11.20 4.07
N LEU A 129 19.27 -10.98 5.34
CA LEU A 129 18.40 -10.33 6.33
C LEU A 129 18.30 -8.81 6.13
N ASP A 130 19.11 -8.22 5.27
CA ASP A 130 18.99 -6.83 4.82
C ASP A 130 17.72 -6.58 3.97
N LEU A 131 17.13 -7.65 3.40
CA LEU A 131 15.88 -7.61 2.62
C LEU A 131 15.92 -6.62 1.45
N LEU A 132 17.07 -6.47 0.79
CA LEU A 132 17.24 -5.50 -0.31
C LEU A 132 16.20 -5.66 -1.43
N PHE A 133 15.73 -6.89 -1.69
CA PHE A 133 14.69 -7.18 -2.68
C PHE A 133 13.32 -6.53 -2.35
N VAL A 134 13.07 -6.15 -1.08
CA VAL A 134 11.81 -5.51 -0.64
C VAL A 134 11.89 -3.98 -0.70
N HIS A 135 13.08 -3.38 -0.72
CA HIS A 135 13.22 -1.91 -0.65
C HIS A 135 12.35 -1.19 -1.69
N ARG A 136 12.39 -1.65 -2.94
CA ARG A 136 11.61 -1.04 -4.04
C ARG A 136 10.10 -1.17 -3.80
N TRP A 137 9.65 -2.28 -3.24
CA TRP A 137 8.23 -2.52 -2.96
C TRP A 137 7.69 -1.51 -1.96
N ILE A 138 8.42 -1.30 -0.86
CA ILE A 138 8.03 -0.35 0.17
C ILE A 138 8.19 1.07 -0.36
N LEU A 139 9.38 1.44 -0.85
CA LEU A 139 9.67 2.80 -1.29
C LEU A 139 8.70 3.34 -2.35
N LEU A 140 8.28 2.50 -3.30
CA LEU A 140 7.38 2.90 -4.39
C LEU A 140 5.94 2.41 -4.17
N CYS A 141 5.60 1.99 -2.94
CA CYS A 141 4.29 1.48 -2.59
C CYS A 141 3.77 0.43 -3.61
N PHE A 142 4.62 -0.49 -4.06
CA PHE A 142 4.30 -1.53 -5.04
C PHE A 142 3.93 -1.05 -6.46
N LYS A 143 4.04 0.26 -6.79
CA LYS A 143 3.69 0.81 -8.13
C LYS A 143 4.44 0.15 -9.28
N ARG A 144 5.68 -0.29 -9.03
CA ARG A 144 6.53 -0.95 -10.04
C ARG A 144 6.34 -2.47 -10.09
N GLU A 145 5.56 -3.03 -9.16
CA GLU A 145 5.38 -4.48 -9.03
C GLU A 145 4.06 -4.96 -9.63
N PHE A 146 3.06 -4.08 -9.74
CA PHE A 146 1.71 -4.42 -10.19
C PHE A 146 1.21 -3.44 -11.26
N PRO A 147 0.28 -3.87 -12.14
CA PRO A 147 -0.48 -2.96 -12.98
C PRO A 147 -1.15 -1.87 -12.15
N GLU A 148 -1.28 -0.67 -12.73
CA GLU A 148 -1.75 0.52 -12.01
C GLU A 148 -3.09 0.30 -11.26
N ALA A 149 -4.06 -0.33 -11.92
CA ALA A 149 -5.37 -0.61 -11.32
C ALA A 149 -5.29 -1.57 -10.11
N GLU A 150 -4.28 -2.44 -10.06
CA GLU A 150 -4.05 -3.33 -8.91
C GLU A 150 -3.28 -2.61 -7.80
N ALA A 151 -2.26 -1.82 -8.15
CA ALA A 151 -1.51 -1.00 -7.20
C ALA A 151 -2.45 -0.02 -6.47
N MET A 152 -3.37 0.65 -7.19
CA MET A 152 -4.38 1.53 -6.59
C MET A 152 -5.27 0.80 -5.57
N ARG A 153 -5.73 -0.42 -5.87
CA ARG A 153 -6.51 -1.23 -4.91
C ARG A 153 -5.70 -1.59 -3.67
N MET A 154 -4.40 -1.85 -3.82
CA MET A 154 -3.51 -2.07 -2.67
C MET A 154 -3.34 -0.82 -1.82
N TRP A 155 -3.24 0.34 -2.47
CA TRP A 155 -3.15 1.62 -1.78
C TRP A 155 -4.41 1.93 -0.98
N GLU A 156 -5.58 1.75 -1.57
CA GLU A 156 -6.87 1.87 -0.89
C GLU A 156 -6.94 0.94 0.33
N ALA A 157 -6.48 -0.31 0.21
CA ALA A 157 -6.45 -1.25 1.33
C ALA A 157 -5.51 -0.80 2.46
N CYS A 158 -4.35 -0.24 2.13
CA CYS A 158 -3.44 0.34 3.12
C CYS A 158 -4.05 1.58 3.80
N TRP A 159 -4.70 2.46 3.05
CA TRP A 159 -5.27 3.71 3.57
C TRP A 159 -6.59 3.52 4.32
N ALA A 160 -7.25 2.38 4.16
CA ALA A 160 -8.41 2.05 4.97
C ALA A 160 -8.07 1.92 6.47
N HIS A 161 -6.78 1.75 6.82
CA HIS A 161 -6.33 1.50 8.20
C HIS A 161 -7.12 0.39 8.89
N TYR A 162 -7.62 -0.57 8.09
CA TYR A 162 -8.49 -1.62 8.59
C TYR A 162 -7.65 -2.58 9.42
N GLN A 163 -7.87 -2.58 10.73
CA GLN A 163 -7.22 -3.46 11.70
C GLN A 163 -5.70 -3.27 11.90
N THR A 164 -5.01 -2.47 11.09
CA THR A 164 -3.59 -2.13 11.23
C THR A 164 -3.20 -0.91 10.38
N ASP A 165 -2.21 -0.13 10.84
CA ASP A 165 -1.58 0.94 10.06
C ASP A 165 -0.45 0.44 9.14
N TYR A 166 -0.04 -0.82 9.28
CA TYR A 166 1.11 -1.42 8.62
C TYR A 166 0.72 -2.50 7.61
N PHE A 167 -0.43 -2.31 6.93
CA PHE A 167 -0.96 -3.31 6.01
C PHE A 167 0.01 -3.64 4.85
N HIS A 168 0.84 -2.69 4.44
CA HIS A 168 1.89 -2.89 3.44
C HIS A 168 2.90 -3.98 3.82
N LEU A 169 3.19 -4.18 5.12
CA LEU A 169 4.08 -5.27 5.55
C LEU A 169 3.41 -6.64 5.37
N PHE A 170 2.09 -6.71 5.53
CA PHE A 170 1.32 -7.91 5.22
C PHE A 170 1.23 -8.16 3.72
N LEU A 171 1.24 -7.13 2.87
CA LEU A 171 1.41 -7.28 1.41
C LEU A 171 2.76 -7.91 1.08
N CYS A 172 3.87 -7.41 1.65
CA CYS A 172 5.20 -8.01 1.48
C CYS A 172 5.23 -9.48 1.92
N SER A 173 4.64 -9.78 3.09
CA SER A 173 4.51 -11.15 3.61
C SER A 173 3.68 -12.06 2.70
N ALA A 174 2.59 -11.54 2.12
CA ALA A 174 1.79 -12.28 1.16
C ALA A 174 2.53 -12.57 -0.15
N ILE A 175 3.28 -11.60 -0.70
CA ILE A 175 4.08 -11.80 -1.91
C ILE A 175 5.08 -12.93 -1.68
N VAL A 176 5.83 -12.88 -0.58
CA VAL A 176 6.78 -13.94 -0.21
C VAL A 176 6.08 -15.29 0.00
N ALA A 177 4.92 -15.30 0.65
CA ALA A 177 4.17 -16.53 0.88
C ALA A 177 3.56 -17.16 -0.39
N ILE A 178 3.46 -16.42 -1.50
CA ILE A 178 2.92 -16.91 -2.77
C ILE A 178 4.06 -17.27 -3.74
N TYR A 179 5.10 -16.43 -3.81
CA TYR A 179 6.14 -16.51 -4.84
C TYR A 179 7.55 -16.81 -4.30
N GLY A 180 7.67 -17.04 -2.99
CA GLY A 180 8.96 -17.27 -2.32
C GLY A 180 9.36 -18.73 -2.15
N ASP A 181 8.51 -19.70 -2.52
CA ASP A 181 8.86 -21.13 -2.37
C ASP A 181 10.05 -21.52 -3.28
N ASP A 182 10.05 -21.06 -4.54
CA ASP A 182 11.13 -21.27 -5.51
C ASP A 182 12.48 -20.79 -4.98
N VAL A 183 12.49 -19.65 -4.27
CA VAL A 183 13.70 -19.08 -3.65
C VAL A 183 14.33 -20.06 -2.68
N VAL A 184 13.51 -20.71 -1.84
CA VAL A 184 13.98 -21.66 -0.83
C VAL A 184 14.37 -22.99 -1.47
N GLU A 185 13.59 -23.47 -2.43
CA GLU A 185 13.85 -24.75 -3.10
C GLU A 185 15.13 -24.74 -3.92
N GLN A 186 15.38 -23.64 -4.63
CA GLN A 186 16.59 -23.45 -5.43
C GLN A 186 17.76 -22.91 -4.60
N LYS A 187 17.54 -22.62 -3.31
CA LYS A 187 18.53 -22.06 -2.38
C LYS A 187 19.20 -20.79 -2.92
N LEU A 188 18.42 -19.91 -3.52
CA LEU A 188 18.92 -18.68 -4.14
C LEU A 188 19.63 -17.81 -3.09
N ARG A 189 20.76 -17.21 -3.45
CA ARG A 189 21.47 -16.20 -2.64
C ARG A 189 20.79 -14.83 -2.73
N ALA A 190 21.20 -13.87 -1.91
CA ALA A 190 20.59 -12.54 -1.85
C ALA A 190 20.50 -11.82 -3.21
N ASP A 191 21.55 -11.90 -4.03
CA ASP A 191 21.60 -11.34 -5.38
C ASP A 191 20.59 -12.03 -6.32
N GLU A 192 20.51 -13.35 -6.26
CA GLU A 192 19.59 -14.16 -7.06
C GLU A 192 18.13 -13.96 -6.63
N MET A 193 17.86 -13.78 -5.33
CA MET A 193 16.53 -13.41 -4.82
C MET A 193 16.06 -12.08 -5.41
N MET A 194 16.94 -11.08 -5.45
CA MET A 194 16.61 -9.77 -6.01
C MET A 194 16.26 -9.88 -7.49
N VAL A 195 17.00 -10.69 -8.25
CA VAL A 195 16.70 -10.97 -9.67
C VAL A 195 15.37 -11.73 -9.81
N HIS A 196 15.14 -12.77 -8.99
CA HIS A 196 13.90 -13.56 -8.99
C HIS A 196 12.67 -12.67 -8.77
N PHE A 197 12.64 -11.92 -7.67
CA PHE A 197 11.51 -11.04 -7.37
C PHE A 197 11.36 -9.91 -8.37
N SER A 198 12.46 -9.37 -8.91
CA SER A 198 12.39 -8.36 -9.96
C SER A 198 11.80 -8.90 -11.26
N SER A 199 12.02 -10.18 -11.58
CA SER A 199 11.47 -10.83 -12.77
C SER A 199 9.95 -11.05 -12.71
N LEU A 200 9.38 -11.06 -11.50
CA LEU A 200 7.95 -11.21 -11.25
C LEU A 200 7.18 -9.89 -11.38
N ALA A 201 7.87 -8.75 -11.40
CA ALA A 201 7.25 -7.44 -11.49
C ALA A 201 6.30 -7.36 -12.71
N MET A 202 5.11 -6.78 -12.51
CA MET A 202 4.04 -6.68 -13.51
C MET A 202 3.37 -8.01 -13.92
N HIS A 203 3.83 -9.15 -13.38
CA HIS A 203 3.28 -10.48 -13.65
C HIS A 203 2.59 -11.12 -12.43
N MET A 204 2.73 -10.52 -11.25
CA MET A 204 2.04 -10.96 -10.03
C MET A 204 0.54 -10.62 -10.07
N SER A 205 -0.29 -11.51 -9.53
CA SER A 205 -1.72 -11.24 -9.32
C SER A 205 -1.97 -10.44 -8.03
N GLY A 206 -2.38 -9.18 -8.16
CA GLY A 206 -2.69 -8.31 -7.02
C GLY A 206 -3.90 -8.77 -6.21
N GLU A 207 -4.91 -9.35 -6.86
CA GLU A 207 -6.08 -9.94 -6.17
C GLU A 207 -5.67 -11.09 -5.23
N LEU A 208 -4.80 -11.98 -5.72
CA LEU A 208 -4.30 -13.10 -4.92
C LEU A 208 -3.47 -12.60 -3.73
N VAL A 209 -2.60 -11.61 -3.97
CA VAL A 209 -1.77 -10.99 -2.93
C VAL A 209 -2.64 -10.31 -1.87
N LEU A 210 -3.63 -9.51 -2.25
CA LEU A 210 -4.56 -8.85 -1.31
C LEU A 210 -5.33 -9.87 -0.46
N ARG A 211 -5.85 -10.92 -1.09
CA ARG A 211 -6.55 -12.00 -0.38
C ARG A 211 -5.64 -12.71 0.62
N LYS A 212 -4.40 -13.03 0.22
CA LYS A 212 -3.41 -13.66 1.08
C LYS A 212 -3.01 -12.73 2.23
N ALA A 213 -2.75 -11.45 1.97
CA ALA A 213 -2.35 -10.47 2.97
C ALA A 213 -3.41 -10.32 4.07
N ARG A 214 -4.70 -10.29 3.70
CA ARG A 214 -5.81 -10.30 4.65
C ARG A 214 -5.81 -11.57 5.52
N GLY A 215 -5.54 -12.73 4.92
CA GLY A 215 -5.42 -13.99 5.64
C GLY A 215 -4.25 -13.99 6.63
N VAL A 216 -3.08 -13.49 6.22
CA VAL A 216 -1.89 -13.36 7.07
C VAL A 216 -2.16 -12.39 8.23
N LEU A 217 -2.79 -11.24 7.98
CA LEU A 217 -3.19 -10.29 9.04
C LEU A 217 -4.16 -10.95 10.03
N HIS A 218 -5.16 -11.68 9.54
CA HIS A 218 -6.10 -12.38 10.41
C HIS A 218 -5.39 -13.41 11.30
N GLN A 219 -4.51 -14.24 10.72
CA GLN A 219 -3.73 -15.22 11.47
C GLN A 219 -2.80 -14.56 12.50
N PHE A 220 -2.15 -13.46 12.13
CA PHE A 220 -1.29 -12.69 13.04
C PHE A 220 -2.08 -12.19 14.26
N ARG A 221 -3.31 -11.71 14.06
CA ARG A 221 -4.18 -11.25 15.15
C ARG A 221 -4.70 -12.38 16.05
N LEU A 222 -4.70 -13.62 15.56
CA LEU A 222 -5.06 -14.80 16.36
C LEU A 222 -3.89 -15.34 17.19
N LEU A 223 -2.68 -14.79 17.03
CA LEU A 223 -1.54 -15.26 17.80
C LEU A 223 -1.75 -15.00 19.30
N PRO A 224 -1.57 -16.01 20.16
CA PRO A 224 -1.78 -15.85 21.60
C PRO A 224 -0.74 -14.93 22.24
N ARG A 225 0.43 -14.79 21.60
CA ARG A 225 1.52 -13.90 22.02
C ARG A 225 2.20 -13.31 20.81
N ILE A 226 2.30 -11.99 20.79
CA ILE A 226 3.08 -11.25 19.80
C ILE A 226 4.47 -11.00 20.42
N PRO A 227 5.57 -11.28 19.70
CA PRO A 227 6.91 -10.97 20.20
C PRO A 227 7.05 -9.50 20.60
N CYS A 228 7.77 -9.22 21.70
CA CYS A 228 7.96 -7.86 22.20
C CYS A 228 8.66 -6.93 21.19
N THR A 229 9.45 -7.50 20.27
CA THR A 229 10.06 -6.83 19.12
C THR A 229 9.04 -6.20 18.16
N LEU A 230 7.82 -6.74 18.11
CA LEU A 230 6.68 -6.19 17.39
C LEU A 230 5.71 -5.42 18.32
N GLY A 231 5.94 -5.44 19.63
CA GLY A 231 4.94 -5.11 20.64
C GLY A 231 4.79 -3.63 21.01
N THR A 232 5.82 -2.79 20.88
CA THR A 232 5.76 -1.45 21.49
C THR A 232 6.60 -0.38 20.80
N ARG A 233 6.01 0.81 20.62
CA ARG A 233 6.72 2.10 20.67
C ARG A 233 6.67 2.57 22.14
N GLY A 234 7.58 2.08 22.98
CA GLY A 234 7.62 2.48 24.40
C GLY A 234 6.45 1.97 25.26
N PRO A 235 6.32 2.43 26.52
CA PRO A 235 5.44 1.83 27.50
C PRO A 235 3.96 2.07 27.16
N GLY A 236 3.23 0.99 26.83
CA GLY A 236 1.77 0.94 26.94
C GLY A 236 0.92 1.20 25.68
N VAL A 237 1.51 1.46 24.51
CA VAL A 237 0.76 1.63 23.25
C VAL A 237 1.03 0.45 22.31
N PRO A 238 0.04 -0.42 22.02
CA PRO A 238 0.21 -1.51 21.06
C PRO A 238 0.49 -0.93 19.67
N LEU A 239 1.59 -1.34 19.05
CA LEU A 239 1.97 -0.89 17.71
C LEU A 239 0.98 -1.36 16.61
N TRP A 240 0.20 -2.40 16.89
CA TRP A 240 -0.68 -3.09 15.93
C TRP A 240 -2.17 -2.98 16.29
N GLY A 241 -2.56 -2.04 17.14
CA GLY A 241 -3.97 -1.87 17.49
C GLY A 241 -4.28 -0.57 18.22
N THR A 242 -5.39 0.05 17.83
CA THR A 242 -6.10 1.02 18.66
C THR A 242 -6.70 0.28 19.87
N GLY A 243 -6.02 0.37 21.01
CA GLY A 243 -6.56 0.07 22.33
C GLY A 243 -6.31 -1.34 22.90
N PRO A 244 -6.52 -1.52 24.22
CA PRO A 244 -6.11 -2.71 24.96
C PRO A 244 -6.89 -3.95 24.52
N ILE A 245 -6.18 -5.07 24.44
CA ILE A 245 -6.75 -6.42 24.36
C ILE A 245 -7.39 -6.70 25.74
N HIS A 246 -8.68 -6.39 25.90
CA HIS A 246 -9.46 -6.81 27.07
C HIS A 246 -10.45 -7.91 26.66
N GLU A 247 -10.55 -8.90 27.55
CA GLU A 247 -11.15 -10.24 27.44
C GLU A 247 -12.64 -10.32 27.03
N ASP A 248 -13.30 -9.24 26.65
CA ASP A 248 -14.76 -9.21 26.49
C ASP A 248 -15.29 -9.49 25.06
N ARG A 249 -14.43 -9.83 24.09
CA ARG A 249 -14.89 -10.20 22.73
C ARG A 249 -15.07 -11.70 22.46
N MET A 250 -14.67 -12.58 23.38
CA MET A 250 -14.87 -14.03 23.23
C MET A 250 -16.36 -14.40 23.29
N ARG A 251 -17.21 -13.61 23.97
CA ARG A 251 -18.61 -14.00 24.23
C ARG A 251 -19.56 -13.78 23.04
N GLY A 252 -19.19 -12.96 22.05
CA GLY A 252 -19.97 -12.74 20.83
C GLY A 252 -19.53 -13.59 19.63
N MET A 253 -18.41 -14.33 19.73
CA MET A 253 -17.88 -15.16 18.65
C MET A 253 -18.36 -16.62 18.71
N GLU A 254 -18.76 -17.11 19.89
CA GLU A 254 -19.33 -18.45 20.03
C GLU A 254 -20.69 -18.59 19.33
N GLU A 255 -21.48 -17.51 19.23
CA GLU A 255 -22.74 -17.51 18.47
C GLU A 255 -22.50 -17.65 16.95
N ILE A 256 -21.51 -16.93 16.40
CA ILE A 256 -21.17 -16.95 14.97
C ILE A 256 -20.54 -18.30 14.55
N GLN A 257 -19.73 -18.91 15.42
CA GLN A 257 -19.14 -20.24 15.17
C GLN A 257 -20.19 -21.35 15.19
N SER A 258 -21.28 -21.19 15.96
CA SER A 258 -22.36 -22.17 16.07
C SER A 258 -23.28 -22.18 14.84
N GLU A 259 -23.46 -21.05 14.16
CA GLU A 259 -24.20 -20.95 12.89
C GLU A 259 -23.38 -21.51 11.72
N CYS A 260 -22.07 -21.26 11.68
CA CYS A 260 -21.21 -21.71 10.59
C CYS A 260 -20.93 -23.23 10.61
N SER A 261 -21.10 -23.90 11.75
CA SER A 261 -20.80 -25.34 11.89
C SER A 261 -22.02 -26.25 11.70
N ARG A 262 -23.23 -25.70 11.56
CA ARG A 262 -24.47 -26.49 11.46
C ARG A 262 -24.98 -26.74 10.04
N GLU A 263 -24.53 -25.98 9.04
CA GLU A 263 -24.93 -26.19 7.65
C GLU A 263 -23.74 -26.61 6.76
N HIS A 264 -23.64 -27.93 6.63
CA HIS A 264 -23.14 -28.69 5.49
C HIS A 264 -21.66 -28.61 5.05
N ARG A 265 -21.06 -29.80 5.15
CA ARG A 265 -19.96 -30.30 4.31
C ARG A 265 -20.41 -30.27 2.84
N ASP A 266 -19.88 -29.36 2.05
CA ASP A 266 -19.49 -29.60 0.66
C ASP A 266 -18.82 -28.34 0.09
N TYR A 267 -18.00 -28.56 -0.93
CA TYR A 267 -17.24 -27.57 -1.68
C TYR A 267 -18.07 -26.31 -2.04
N SER A 268 -17.41 -25.14 -1.98
CA SER A 268 -17.91 -23.79 -2.35
C SER A 268 -18.50 -22.94 -1.21
N CYS A 269 -17.63 -22.12 -0.58
CA CYS A 269 -18.05 -20.86 0.04
C CYS A 269 -17.39 -19.69 -0.71
N TYR A 270 -17.95 -19.41 -1.89
CA TYR A 270 -17.84 -18.12 -2.57
C TYR A 270 -18.90 -17.17 -1.99
N VAL A 271 -18.56 -15.88 -1.91
CA VAL A 271 -19.45 -14.71 -1.62
C VAL A 271 -19.83 -14.61 -0.13
N TRP A 272 -19.61 -13.53 0.62
CA TRP A 272 -20.03 -12.13 0.41
C TRP A 272 -18.98 -11.12 0.91
N TRP A 273 -18.26 -10.47 -0.03
CA TRP A 273 -17.98 -9.02 0.09
C TRP A 273 -19.08 -8.32 -0.69
N THR A 274 -20.26 -8.22 -0.11
CA THR A 274 -21.39 -7.58 -0.77
C THR A 274 -22.17 -6.80 0.28
N LYS A 275 -21.80 -5.52 0.37
CA LYS A 275 -22.50 -4.34 0.93
C LYS A 275 -22.33 -3.92 2.41
N PRO A 276 -22.60 -4.68 3.48
CA PRO A 276 -22.82 -4.05 4.78
C PRO A 276 -21.52 -3.57 5.47
N ILE A 277 -20.40 -4.29 5.30
CA ILE A 277 -19.12 -3.89 5.94
C ILE A 277 -18.48 -2.68 5.25
N TYR A 278 -18.67 -2.53 3.93
CA TYR A 278 -18.17 -1.36 3.20
C TYR A 278 -18.95 -0.10 3.61
N GLU A 279 -20.27 -0.21 3.81
CA GLU A 279 -21.09 0.89 4.33
C GLU A 279 -20.79 1.24 5.79
N ASP A 280 -20.53 0.27 6.67
CA ASP A 280 -20.18 0.55 8.06
C ASP A 280 -18.77 1.15 8.19
N CYS A 281 -17.82 0.72 7.35
CA CYS A 281 -16.48 1.31 7.27
C CYS A 281 -16.54 2.74 6.70
N LEU A 282 -17.36 2.98 5.67
CA LEU A 282 -17.63 4.32 5.13
C LEU A 282 -18.35 5.23 6.14
N ARG A 283 -19.35 4.73 6.87
CA ARG A 283 -20.07 5.49 7.91
C ARG A 283 -19.19 5.84 9.10
N GLY A 284 -18.22 4.99 9.42
CA GLY A 284 -17.15 5.29 10.39
C GLY A 284 -16.18 6.37 9.89
N CYS A 285 -15.75 6.28 8.62
CA CYS A 285 -14.92 7.29 7.97
C CYS A 285 -15.61 8.67 7.87
N ILE A 286 -16.93 8.74 7.64
CA ILE A 286 -17.65 10.02 7.49
C ILE A 286 -17.69 10.84 8.79
N LYS A 287 -17.60 10.23 9.97
CA LYS A 287 -17.69 10.96 11.26
C LYS A 287 -16.36 11.53 11.76
N CYS A 288 -15.21 11.13 11.21
CA CYS A 288 -13.89 11.50 11.75
C CYS A 288 -13.15 12.58 10.95
N PHE A 289 -13.58 12.93 9.74
CA PHE A 289 -12.73 13.63 8.78
C PHE A 289 -13.26 15.01 8.37
N GLY A 290 -12.89 16.03 9.13
CA GLY A 290 -13.09 17.44 8.79
C GLY A 290 -12.22 17.98 7.66
N ILE A 291 -11.78 17.17 6.67
CA ILE A 291 -11.16 17.61 5.39
C ILE A 291 -11.08 16.48 4.32
N ASP A 292 -11.57 15.26 4.55
CA ASP A 292 -11.22 14.08 3.69
C ASP A 292 -12.39 13.52 2.88
N VAL A 293 -13.12 14.42 2.23
CA VAL A 293 -14.29 14.06 1.41
C VAL A 293 -13.98 14.22 -0.08
N TYR A 294 -13.08 15.12 -0.48
CA TYR A 294 -12.92 15.44 -1.91
C TYR A 294 -12.09 14.42 -2.70
N LEU A 295 -11.03 13.86 -2.11
CA LEU A 295 -10.18 12.83 -2.74
C LEU A 295 -10.94 11.49 -2.84
N THR A 296 -11.54 11.06 -1.73
CA THR A 296 -12.38 9.87 -1.69
C THR A 296 -13.62 10.05 -2.56
N ILE A 297 -14.35 11.18 -2.53
CA ILE A 297 -15.53 11.36 -3.39
C ILE A 297 -15.16 11.55 -4.86
N LYS A 298 -14.02 12.13 -5.24
CA LYS A 298 -13.69 12.30 -6.67
C LYS A 298 -13.07 11.05 -7.29
N LEU A 299 -12.17 10.36 -6.59
CA LEU A 299 -11.71 9.01 -6.99
C LEU A 299 -12.88 8.02 -6.98
N HIS A 300 -13.76 8.07 -5.97
CA HIS A 300 -14.94 7.21 -5.91
C HIS A 300 -16.04 7.64 -6.89
N ARG A 301 -16.25 8.92 -7.22
CA ARG A 301 -17.25 9.35 -8.24
C ARG A 301 -16.84 8.93 -9.64
N GLU A 302 -15.58 9.10 -10.02
CA GLU A 302 -15.08 8.67 -11.34
C GLU A 302 -15.07 7.13 -11.47
N LEU A 303 -14.71 6.40 -10.40
CA LEU A 303 -14.69 4.93 -10.40
C LEU A 303 -16.08 4.28 -10.19
N THR A 304 -17.02 4.93 -9.48
CA THR A 304 -18.38 4.41 -9.24
C THR A 304 -19.33 4.73 -10.40
N LEU A 305 -19.10 5.79 -11.19
CA LEU A 305 -19.95 6.11 -12.35
C LEU A 305 -19.88 5.05 -13.47
N ARG A 306 -18.85 4.20 -13.51
CA ARG A 306 -18.83 3.01 -14.39
C ARG A 306 -19.58 1.79 -13.83
N ILE A 307 -19.93 1.79 -12.54
CA ILE A 307 -20.70 0.71 -11.90
C ILE A 307 -22.20 1.04 -11.82
N GLU A 308 -22.57 2.32 -11.74
CA GLU A 308 -23.99 2.71 -11.79
C GLU A 308 -24.58 2.68 -13.21
N TYR A 309 -23.80 2.96 -14.27
CA TYR A 309 -24.28 2.85 -15.65
C TYR A 309 -24.64 1.40 -16.03
N LEU A 310 -23.99 0.40 -15.42
CA LEU A 310 -24.27 -1.02 -15.68
C LEU A 310 -25.35 -1.64 -14.77
N LYS A 311 -25.83 -0.93 -13.74
CA LYS A 311 -27.02 -1.36 -12.98
C LYS A 311 -28.30 -0.70 -13.47
N VAL A 312 -28.23 0.50 -14.05
CA VAL A 312 -29.39 1.11 -14.73
C VAL A 312 -29.64 0.43 -16.09
N VAL A 313 -28.60 0.01 -16.83
CA VAL A 313 -28.77 -0.66 -18.13
C VAL A 313 -29.27 -2.12 -18.00
N PHE A 314 -28.98 -2.83 -16.90
CA PHE A 314 -29.50 -4.20 -16.68
C PHE A 314 -30.93 -4.24 -16.14
N PHE A 315 -31.44 -3.14 -15.57
CA PHE A 315 -32.83 -3.03 -15.09
C PHE A 315 -33.80 -2.51 -16.16
N ILE A 316 -33.30 -1.97 -17.28
CA ILE A 316 -34.14 -1.46 -18.39
C ILE A 316 -34.33 -2.51 -19.52
N TYR A 317 -33.54 -3.61 -19.54
CA TYR A 317 -33.66 -4.66 -20.57
C TYR A 317 -34.28 -5.99 -20.09
N ASN A 318 -34.74 -6.09 -18.84
CA ASN A 318 -35.49 -7.25 -18.31
C ASN A 318 -36.62 -6.84 -17.35
N SER A 319 -37.39 -5.80 -17.71
CA SER A 319 -38.67 -5.48 -17.08
C SER A 319 -39.63 -4.91 -18.11
#